data_AF-A0A7C4CLZ8-F1
#
_entry.id   AF-A0A7C4CLZ8-F1
#
_cell.length_a   1.000
_cell.length_b   1.000
_cell.length_c   1.000
_cell.angle_alpha   90.00
_cell.angle_beta   90.00
_cell.angle_gamma   90.00
#
_symmetry.space_group_name_H-M   'P 1'
#
loop_
_entity.id
_entity.type
_entity.pdbx_description
1 polymer ?
#
loop_
_entity_poly.entity_id
_entity_poly.type
_entity_poly.pdbx_seq_one_letter_code
_entity_poly.pdbx_strand_id
1 'polypeptide(L)'
;MRKGISKYSRFLGDEKVRRWLRNLTKGSVITGEVALRRLGKICELLETDPKGLLEWARSDLTGFQDRLEDLVASLEDEGKSPGYIHGFLKAVKSWLRYNNITLTMA
;
A
#
# COMPACT_ATOMS: atom_id res chain seq x y z
N MET A 1 -18.23 11.21 -13.46
CA MET A 1 -18.34 10.60 -12.12
C MET A 1 -17.88 11.60 -11.07
N ARG A 2 -18.74 11.99 -10.12
CA ARG A 2 -18.34 12.82 -8.97
C ARG A 2 -17.44 11.96 -8.07
N LYS A 3 -16.17 12.36 -7.92
CA LYS A 3 -15.18 11.70 -7.07
C LYS A 3 -15.64 11.75 -5.62
N GLY A 4 -16.05 10.61 -5.06
CA GLY A 4 -16.14 10.46 -3.61
C GLY A 4 -14.73 10.61 -3.03
N ILE A 5 -14.56 11.52 -2.07
CA ILE A 5 -13.32 11.66 -1.32
C ILE A 5 -13.03 10.29 -0.68
N SER A 6 -11.89 9.69 -1.02
CA SER A 6 -11.50 8.38 -0.46
C SER A 6 -11.44 8.50 1.07
N LYS A 7 -11.89 7.48 1.81
CA LYS A 7 -11.73 7.44 3.28
C LYS A 7 -10.26 7.62 3.72
N TYR A 8 -9.32 7.34 2.82
CA TYR A 8 -7.89 7.46 3.03
C TYR A 8 -7.30 8.81 2.58
N SER A 9 -8.14 9.80 2.29
CA SER A 9 -7.67 11.13 1.85
C SER A 9 -6.82 11.84 2.91
N ARG A 10 -6.93 11.44 4.18
CA ARG A 10 -6.02 11.89 5.26
C ARG A 10 -4.54 11.66 4.93
N PHE A 11 -4.20 10.61 4.19
CA PHE A 11 -2.82 10.33 3.78
C PHE A 11 -2.29 11.31 2.73
N LEU A 12 -3.14 12.11 2.11
CA LEU A 12 -2.70 13.19 1.22
C LEU A 12 -2.07 14.37 1.99
N GLY A 13 -2.17 14.40 3.32
CA GLY A 13 -1.36 15.30 4.15
C GLY A 13 0.15 15.03 4.02
N ASP A 14 0.54 13.78 3.72
CA ASP A 14 1.92 13.41 3.47
C ASP A 14 2.35 13.80 2.02
N GLU A 15 3.33 14.68 1.93
CA GLU A 15 3.92 15.13 0.66
C GLU A 15 4.50 13.98 -0.16
N LYS A 16 5.12 12.96 0.47
CA LYS A 16 5.66 11.79 -0.24
C LYS A 16 4.54 10.98 -0.87
N VAL A 17 3.43 10.78 -0.16
CA VAL A 17 2.25 10.09 -0.70
C VAL A 17 1.69 10.84 -1.90
N ARG A 18 1.54 12.17 -1.81
CA ARG A 18 1.08 13.00 -2.94
C ARG A 18 2.00 12.90 -4.16
N ARG A 19 3.32 12.97 -3.96
CA ARG A 19 4.30 12.87 -5.05
C ARG A 19 4.30 11.48 -5.69
N TRP A 20 4.22 10.43 -4.88
CA TRP A 20 4.10 9.05 -5.36
C TRP A 20 2.84 8.86 -6.21
N LEU A 21 1.68 9.28 -5.71
CA LEU A 21 0.42 9.20 -6.47
C LEU A 21 0.46 10.03 -7.76
N ARG A 22 1.04 11.23 -7.72
CA ARG A 22 1.28 12.04 -8.93
C ARG A 22 2.17 11.30 -9.93
N ASN A 23 3.18 10.57 -9.46
CA ASN A 23 4.04 9.78 -10.34
C ASN A 23 3.29 8.59 -10.97
N LEU A 24 2.44 7.90 -10.21
CA LEU A 24 1.61 6.80 -10.72
C LEU A 24 0.53 7.24 -11.71
N THR A 25 0.06 8.48 -11.60
CA THR A 25 -1.02 9.02 -12.43
C THR A 25 -0.56 9.54 -13.79
N LYS A 26 0.74 9.57 -14.08
CA LYS A 26 1.30 10.03 -15.37
C LYS A 26 0.74 9.28 -16.59
N GLY A 27 0.15 8.09 -16.41
CA GLY A 27 -0.58 7.36 -17.46
C GLY A 27 -2.10 7.24 -17.25
N SER A 28 -2.63 7.42 -16.04
CA SER A 28 -4.07 7.37 -15.74
C SER A 28 -4.39 7.86 -14.32
N VAL A 29 -5.36 8.77 -14.19
CA VAL A 29 -5.83 9.29 -12.89
C VAL A 29 -6.44 8.17 -12.02
N ILE A 30 -7.09 7.18 -12.65
CA ILE A 30 -7.73 6.04 -11.97
C ILE A 30 -6.68 5.20 -11.22
N THR A 31 -5.47 5.07 -11.78
CA THR A 31 -4.36 4.34 -11.15
C THR A 31 -3.98 4.93 -9.81
N GLY A 32 -3.97 6.27 -9.67
CA GLY A 32 -3.67 6.94 -8.40
C GLY A 32 -4.73 6.69 -7.33
N GLU A 33 -6.01 6.76 -7.71
CA GLU A 33 -7.11 6.53 -6.75
C GLU A 33 -7.16 5.09 -6.25
N VAL A 34 -6.93 4.13 -7.14
CA VAL A 34 -6.84 2.70 -6.80
C VAL A 34 -5.62 2.45 -5.90
N ALA A 35 -4.47 3.05 -6.21
CA ALA A 35 -3.27 2.94 -5.38
C ALA A 35 -3.47 3.50 -3.97
N LEU A 36 -4.06 4.70 -3.83
CA LEU A 36 -4.38 5.30 -2.53
C LEU A 36 -5.32 4.42 -1.71
N ARG A 37 -6.34 3.84 -2.35
CA ARG A 37 -7.31 2.97 -1.66
C ARG A 37 -6.67 1.69 -1.13
N ARG A 38 -5.80 1.09 -1.93
CA ARG A 38 -5.09 -0.15 -1.58
C ARG A 38 -4.03 0.08 -0.52
N LEU A 39 -3.21 1.12 -0.67
CA LEU A 39 -2.24 1.52 0.34
C LEU A 39 -2.93 1.79 1.67
N GLY A 40 -4.03 2.55 1.64
CA GLY A 40 -4.75 2.88 2.86
C GLY A 40 -5.43 1.68 3.51
N LYS A 41 -5.92 0.70 2.73
CA LYS A 41 -6.48 -0.53 3.30
C LYS A 41 -5.42 -1.41 3.92
N ILE A 42 -4.23 -1.53 3.33
CA ILE A 42 -3.12 -2.21 4.03
C ILE A 42 -2.76 -1.48 5.31
N CYS A 43 -2.64 -0.15 5.29
CA CYS A 43 -2.34 0.62 6.50
C CYS A 43 -3.35 0.34 7.61
N GLU A 44 -4.64 0.24 7.27
CA GLU A 44 -5.69 -0.14 8.22
C GLU A 44 -5.56 -1.58 8.74
N LEU A 45 -5.23 -2.54 7.87
CA LEU A 45 -5.06 -3.95 8.25
C LEU A 45 -3.81 -4.20 9.11
N LEU A 46 -2.76 -3.40 8.90
CA LEU A 46 -1.51 -3.45 9.66
C LEU A 46 -1.46 -2.42 10.80
N GLU A 47 -2.58 -1.76 11.09
CA GLU A 47 -2.71 -0.75 12.15
C GLU A 47 -1.62 0.33 12.13
N THR A 48 -1.30 0.80 10.92
CA THR A 48 -0.18 1.73 10.67
C THR A 48 -0.61 2.83 9.68
N ASP A 49 0.36 3.61 9.20
CA ASP A 49 0.18 4.62 8.17
C ASP A 49 1.29 4.50 7.11
N PRO A 50 1.24 5.26 5.99
CA PRO A 50 2.25 5.18 4.95
C PRO A 50 3.68 5.43 5.45
N LYS A 51 3.88 6.27 6.46
CA LYS A 51 5.18 6.55 7.06
C LYS A 51 5.63 5.39 7.94
N GLY A 52 4.72 4.83 8.75
CA GLY A 52 4.96 3.66 9.58
C GLY A 52 5.39 2.43 8.76
N LEU A 53 4.80 2.22 7.58
CA LEU A 53 5.27 1.17 6.64
C LEU A 53 6.75 1.36 6.25
N LEU A 54 7.18 2.61 6.03
CA LEU A 54 8.58 2.90 5.67
C LEU A 54 9.52 2.73 6.87
N GLU A 55 9.10 3.17 8.05
CA GLU A 55 9.88 3.06 9.28
C GLU A 55 10.10 1.60 9.66
N TRP A 56 9.05 0.78 9.55
CA TRP A 56 9.14 -0.64 9.81
C TRP A 56 10.05 -1.35 8.79
N ALA A 57 9.78 -1.19 7.49
CA ALA A 57 10.57 -1.86 6.46
C ALA A 57 12.06 -1.45 6.45
N ARG A 58 12.42 -0.28 7.01
CA ARG A 58 13.82 0.16 7.19
C ARG A 58 14.49 -0.41 8.43
N SER A 59 13.73 -0.62 9.50
CA SER A 59 14.27 -1.11 10.77
C SER A 59 14.39 -2.63 10.78
N ASP A 60 13.41 -3.31 10.20
CA ASP A 60 13.37 -4.77 10.11
C ASP A 60 12.63 -5.20 8.84
N LEU A 61 13.40 -5.40 7.77
CA LEU A 61 12.84 -5.81 6.48
C LEU A 61 12.27 -7.23 6.53
N THR A 62 12.92 -8.13 7.28
CA THR A 62 12.50 -9.52 7.39
C THR A 62 11.19 -9.62 8.15
N GLY A 63 11.10 -9.04 9.36
CA GLY A 63 9.85 -9.06 10.12
C GLY A 63 8.72 -8.29 9.43
N PHE A 64 9.03 -7.26 8.64
CA PHE A 64 8.04 -6.61 7.79
C PHE A 64 7.50 -7.56 6.69
N GLN A 65 8.37 -8.37 6.07
CA GLN A 65 7.96 -9.37 5.09
C GLN A 65 7.10 -10.46 5.72
N ASP A 66 7.54 -11.03 6.84
CA ASP A 66 6.80 -12.07 7.57
C ASP A 66 5.38 -11.58 7.90
N ARG A 67 5.23 -10.31 8.32
CA ARG A 67 3.92 -9.72 8.62
C ARG A 67 3.05 -9.46 7.39
N LEU A 68 3.65 -9.26 6.23
CA LEU A 68 2.89 -9.23 4.97
C LEU A 68 2.43 -10.64 4.57
N GLU A 69 3.25 -11.67 4.80
CA GLU A 69 2.87 -13.07 4.56
C GLU A 69 1.74 -13.50 5.50
N ASP A 70 1.84 -13.19 6.80
CA ASP A 70 0.77 -13.42 7.78
C ASP A 70 -0.55 -12.76 7.36
N LEU A 71 -0.48 -11.51 6.87
CA LEU A 71 -1.66 -10.81 6.38
C LEU A 71 -2.24 -11.48 5.13
N VAL A 72 -1.40 -11.97 4.23
CA VAL A 72 -1.86 -12.71 3.04
C VAL A 72 -2.58 -13.98 3.46
N ALA A 73 -1.97 -14.79 4.32
CA ALA A 73 -2.57 -16.02 4.83
C ALA A 73 -3.92 -15.76 5.52
N SER A 74 -3.98 -14.75 6.38
CA SER A 74 -5.24 -14.35 7.04
C SER A 74 -6.32 -13.94 6.05
N LEU A 75 -5.99 -13.23 4.97
CA LEU A 75 -6.96 -12.83 3.95
C LEU A 75 -7.43 -14.02 3.09
N GLU A 76 -6.54 -14.98 2.84
CA GLU A 76 -6.87 -16.24 2.15
C GLU A 76 -7.81 -17.10 2.99
N ASP A 77 -7.55 -17.23 4.29
CA ASP A 77 -8.42 -17.92 5.25
C ASP A 77 -9.81 -17.27 5.35
N GLU A 78 -9.89 -15.94 5.22
CA GLU A 78 -11.15 -15.20 5.11
C GLU A 78 -11.86 -15.36 3.74
N GLY A 79 -11.31 -16.15 2.82
CA GLY A 79 -11.86 -16.38 1.48
C GLY A 79 -11.76 -15.18 0.53
N LYS A 80 -10.84 -14.23 0.77
CA LYS A 80 -10.63 -13.09 -0.13
C LYS A 80 -9.97 -13.54 -1.43
N SER A 81 -10.34 -12.91 -2.55
CA SER A 81 -9.83 -13.34 -3.85
C SER A 81 -8.34 -13.04 -4.04
N PRO A 82 -7.58 -13.90 -4.76
CA PRO A 82 -6.16 -13.67 -5.03
C PRO A 82 -5.89 -12.33 -5.73
N GLY A 83 -6.77 -11.91 -6.64
CA GLY A 83 -6.65 -10.62 -7.32
C GLY A 83 -6.80 -9.41 -6.39
N TYR A 84 -7.60 -9.54 -5.33
CA TYR A 84 -7.76 -8.51 -4.30
C TYR A 84 -6.48 -8.37 -3.47
N ILE A 85 -5.95 -9.49 -2.97
CA ILE A 85 -4.71 -9.57 -2.20
C ILE A 85 -3.51 -9.08 -3.02
N HIS A 86 -3.39 -9.54 -4.28
CA HIS A 86 -2.34 -9.07 -5.19
C HIS A 86 -2.39 -7.56 -5.43
N GLY A 87 -3.60 -7.00 -5.49
CA GLY A 87 -3.79 -5.56 -5.60
C GLY A 87 -3.14 -4.81 -4.43
N PHE A 88 -3.29 -5.32 -3.21
CA PHE A 88 -2.68 -4.78 -2.01
C PHE A 88 -1.16 -4.87 -2.04
N LEU A 89 -0.60 -6.06 -2.29
CA LEU A 89 0.85 -6.26 -2.36
C LEU A 89 1.49 -5.36 -3.43
N LYS A 90 0.86 -5.22 -4.61
CA LYS A 90 1.34 -4.29 -5.66
C LYS A 90 1.42 -2.84 -5.19
N ALA A 91 0.43 -2.38 -4.41
CA ALA A 91 0.41 -1.01 -3.90
C ALA A 91 1.55 -0.78 -2.89
N VAL A 92 1.76 -1.72 -1.95
CA VAL A 92 2.87 -1.62 -0.99
C VAL A 92 4.23 -1.78 -1.65
N LYS A 93 4.44 -2.78 -2.51
CA LYS A 93 5.69 -2.92 -3.28
C LYS A 93 6.00 -1.63 -4.06
N SER A 94 4.99 -0.99 -4.67
CA SER A 94 5.16 0.30 -5.37
C SER A 94 5.52 1.46 -4.44
N TRP A 95 4.86 1.57 -3.29
CA TRP A 95 5.12 2.61 -2.29
C TRP A 95 6.53 2.50 -1.71
N LEU A 96 6.94 1.29 -1.32
CA LEU A 96 8.28 1.01 -0.80
C LEU A 96 9.35 1.30 -1.86
N ARG A 97 9.15 0.83 -3.10
CA ARG A 97 10.09 1.06 -4.20
C ARG A 97 10.27 2.55 -4.50
N TYR A 98 9.20 3.34 -4.47
CA TYR A 98 9.27 4.80 -4.63
C TYR A 98 10.12 5.47 -3.54
N ASN A 99 10.22 4.83 -2.37
CA ASN A 99 11.02 5.28 -1.24
C ASN A 99 12.35 4.52 -1.09
N ASN A 100 12.83 3.87 -2.17
CA ASN A 100 14.08 3.13 -2.25
C ASN A 100 14.19 1.91 -1.31
N ILE A 101 13.05 1.27 -1.02
CA ILE A 101 12.98 0.02 -0.27
C ILE A 101 12.45 -1.07 -1.21
N THR A 102 13.18 -2.17 -1.34
CA THR A 102 12.79 -3.29 -2.20
C THR A 102 12.53 -4.51 -1.34
N LEU A 103 11.31 -5.06 -1.42
CA LEU A 103 11.00 -6.36 -0.83
C LEU A 103 11.66 -7.46 -1.68
N THR A 104 12.22 -8.48 -1.04
CA THR A 104 12.82 -9.64 -1.70
C THR A 104 11.83 -10.80 -1.89
N MET A 105 10.67 -10.70 -1.25
CA MET A 105 9.56 -11.66 -1.36
C MET A 105 9.01 -11.76 -2.80
N ALA A 106 8.88 -13.00 -3.28
CA ALA A 106 8.35 -13.35 -4.60
C ALA A 106 6.94 -12.77 -4.84
#